data_AF-A0A966Q0I3-F1
#
_entry.id   AF-A0A966Q0I3-F1
#
_cell.length_a   1.000
_cell.length_b   1.000
_cell.length_c   1.000
_cell.angle_alpha   90.00
_cell.angle_beta   90.00
_cell.angle_gamma   90.00
#
_symmetry.space_group_name_H-M   'P 1'
#
loop_
_entity.id
_entity.type
_entity.pdbx_description
1 polymer ?
#
loop_
_entity_poly.entity_id
_entity_poly.type
_entity_poly.pdbx_seq_one_letter_code
_entity_poly.pdbx_strand_id
1 'polypeptide(L)' 'MGHDTLANHIKSNFNLIHHHKWNLGEIDGMMPWEKHIYVELLNAWIKEQEETARQQEQEHKSMLSQLNRRRM' A
#
# COMPACT_ATOMS: atom_id res chain seq x y z
N MET A 1 -14.23 -14.83 -10.94
CA MET A 1 -14.13 -14.76 -9.46
C MET A 1 -13.44 -16.04 -9.00
N GLY A 2 -12.11 -16.02 -8.98
CA GLY A 2 -11.29 -17.23 -8.94
C GLY A 2 -10.71 -17.50 -7.56
N HIS A 3 -11.36 -18.40 -6.83
CA HIS A 3 -10.83 -19.29 -5.79
C HIS A 3 -9.73 -18.72 -4.86
N ASP A 4 -10.16 -18.31 -3.66
CA ASP A 4 -9.31 -18.27 -2.46
C ASP A 4 -8.80 -19.69 -2.16
N THR A 5 -7.72 -20.08 -2.82
CA THR A 5 -6.96 -21.24 -2.38
C THR A 5 -6.39 -20.95 -0.99
N LEU A 6 -6.33 -21.98 -0.13
CA LEU A 6 -5.73 -21.86 1.20
C LEU A 6 -4.34 -21.18 1.16
N ALA A 7 -3.58 -21.43 0.08
CA ALA A 7 -2.30 -20.78 -0.18
C ALA A 7 -2.39 -19.25 -0.32
N ASN A 8 -3.39 -18.73 -1.05
CA ASN A 8 -3.61 -17.29 -1.20
C ASN A 8 -4.01 -16.66 0.13
N HIS A 9 -4.88 -17.33 0.90
CA HIS A 9 -5.28 -16.86 2.23
C HIS A 9 -4.09 -16.76 3.19
N ILE A 10 -3.24 -17.80 3.23
CA ILE A 10 -2.02 -17.81 4.06
C ILE A 10 -1.04 -16.71 3.62
N LYS A 11 -0.88 -16.50 2.30
CA LYS A 11 0.01 -15.47 1.76
C LYS A 11 -0.46 -14.05 2.12
N SER A 12 -1.76 -13.78 2.03
CA SER A 12 -2.33 -12.50 2.45
C SER A 12 -2.16 -12.27 3.95
N ASN A 13 -2.42 -13.28 4.79
CA ASN A 13 -2.21 -13.19 6.24
C ASN A 13 -0.73 -12.92 6.58
N PHE A 14 0.20 -13.61 5.91
CA PHE A 14 1.64 -13.40 6.08
C PHE A 14 2.03 -11.94 5.78
N ASN A 15 1.56 -11.39 4.67
CA ASN A 15 1.86 -10.00 4.31
C ASN A 15 1.32 -9.01 5.34
N LEU A 16 0.11 -9.24 5.85
CA LEU A 16 -0.51 -8.40 6.86
C LEU A 16 0.24 -8.44 8.21
N ILE A 17 0.71 -9.61 8.64
CA ILE A 17 1.51 -9.75 9.87
C ILE A 17 2.88 -9.09 9.71
N HIS A 18 3.58 -9.36 8.61
CA HIS A 18 4.97 -8.95 8.45
C HIS A 18 5.14 -7.49 8.02
N HIS A 19 4.30 -7.01 7.11
CA HIS A 19 4.40 -5.64 6.60
C HIS A 19 3.51 -4.67 7.36
N HIS A 20 2.39 -5.14 7.94
CA HIS A 20 1.41 -4.29 8.61
C HIS A 20 1.31 -4.52 10.13
N LYS A 21 2.18 -5.37 10.70
CA LYS A 21 2.34 -5.63 12.16
C LYS A 21 1.03 -5.96 12.88
N TRP A 22 0.11 -6.60 12.18
CA TRP A 22 -1.16 -7.04 12.73
C TRP A 22 -1.00 -8.18 13.71
N ASN A 23 -1.82 -8.20 14.76
CA ASN A 23 -1.78 -9.27 15.74
C ASN A 23 -2.48 -10.53 15.18
N LEU A 24 -1.92 -11.71 15.47
CA LEU A 24 -2.44 -12.98 14.97
C LEU A 24 -3.90 -13.20 15.40
N GLY A 25 -4.26 -12.78 16.62
CA GLY A 25 -5.63 -12.88 17.14
C GLY A 25 -6.65 -11.99 16.42
N GLU A 26 -6.22 -10.89 15.81
CA GLU A 26 -7.10 -10.01 15.01
C GLU A 26 -7.38 -10.62 13.64
N ILE A 27 -6.39 -11.31 13.04
CA ILE A 27 -6.50 -11.93 11.73
C ILE A 27 -7.28 -13.26 11.77
N ASP A 28 -7.15 -14.00 12.87
CA ASP A 28 -7.76 -15.33 13.05
C ASP A 28 -9.26 -15.22 13.39
N GLY A 29 -9.68 -14.10 14.00
CA GLY A 29 -11.09 -13.80 14.28
C GLY A 29 -11.85 -13.14 13.13
N MET A 30 -11.17 -12.68 12.07
CA MET A 30 -11.80 -11.99 10.94
C MET A 30 -12.52 -12.95 9.99
N MET A 31 -13.76 -12.59 9.65
CA MET A 31 -14.49 -13.28 8.59
C MET A 31 -13.80 -13.04 7.23
N PRO A 32 -13.88 -14.00 6.28
CA PRO A 32 -13.21 -13.86 4.97
C PRO A 32 -13.53 -12.57 4.21
N TRP A 33 -14.74 -12.04 4.34
CA TRP A 33 -15.16 -10.80 3.69
C TRP A 33 -14.56 -9.54 4.33
N GLU A 34 -14.40 -9.50 5.65
CA GLU A 34 -13.79 -8.36 6.37
C GLU A 34 -12.34 -8.19 5.95
N LYS A 35 -11.64 -9.32 5.80
CA LYS A 35 -10.27 -9.37 5.30
C LYS A 35 -10.16 -8.82 3.87
N HIS A 36 -11.13 -9.12 3.02
CA HIS A 36 -11.16 -8.59 1.65
C HIS A 36 -11.28 -7.06 1.64
N ILE A 37 -12.24 -6.51 2.40
CA ILE A 37 -12.44 -5.06 2.50
C ILE A 37 -11.19 -4.37 3.06
N TYR A 38 -10.56 -4.95 4.08
CA TYR A 38 -9.34 -4.34 4.62
C TYR A 38 -8.20 -4.32 3.60
N VAL A 39 -7.99 -5.43 2.87
CA VAL A 39 -6.97 -5.49 1.82
C VAL A 39 -7.26 -4.45 0.72
N GLU A 40 -8.52 -4.23 0.36
CA GLU A 40 -8.91 -3.17 -0.57
C GLU A 40 -8.55 -1.76 -0.04
N LEU A 41 -8.91 -1.47 1.21
CA LEU A 41 -8.60 -0.19 1.85
C LEU A 41 -7.10 0.04 1.97
N LEU A 42 -6.35 -1.01 2.34
CA LEU A 42 -4.90 -0.97 2.44
C LEU A 42 -4.25 -0.71 1.08
N ASN A 43 -4.71 -1.38 0.03
CA ASN A 43 -4.22 -1.14 -1.33
C ASN A 43 -4.51 0.30 -1.79
N ALA A 44 -5.69 0.83 -1.46
CA ALA A 44 -6.03 2.22 -1.75
C ALA A 44 -5.08 3.19 -1.04
N TRP A 45 -4.81 2.96 0.25
CA TRP A 45 -3.89 3.79 1.03
C TRP A 45 -2.46 3.74 0.49
N ILE A 46 -1.92 2.55 0.19
CA ILE A 46 -0.57 2.41 -0.40
C ILE A 46 -0.46 3.19 -1.70
N LYS A 47 -1.46 3.09 -2.57
CA LYS A 47 -1.49 3.81 -3.86
C LYS A 47 -1.49 5.32 -3.66
N GLU A 48 -2.23 5.83 -2.68
CA GLU A 48 -2.24 7.26 -2.33
C GLU A 48 -0.87 7.74 -1.81
N GLN A 49 -0.20 6.93 -0.98
CA GLN A 49 1.14 7.24 -0.49
C GLN A 49 2.18 7.28 -1.63
N GLU A 50 2.14 6.33 -2.55
CA GLU A 50 3.02 6.31 -3.73
C GLU A 50 2.81 7.52 -4.64
N GLU A 51 1.55 7.90 -4.88
CA GLU A 51 1.23 9.06 -5.70
C GLU A 51 1.69 10.36 -5.04
N THR A 52 1.50 10.50 -3.73
CA THR A 52 1.99 11.65 -2.96
C THR A 52 3.51 11.76 -3.03
N ALA A 53 4.22 10.64 -2.85
CA ALA A 53 5.69 10.60 -2.95
C ALA A 53 6.18 10.99 -4.35
N ARG A 54 5.49 10.50 -5.40
CA ARG A 54 5.80 10.84 -6.79
C ARG A 54 5.59 12.33 -7.07
N GLN A 55 4.52 12.92 -6.57
CA GLN A 55 4.25 14.35 -6.73
C GLN A 55 5.33 15.20 -6.08
N GLN A 56 5.72 14.88 -4.84
CA GLN A 56 6.82 15.56 -4.14
C GLN A 56 8.14 15.48 -4.92
N GLU A 57 8.45 14.31 -5.49
CA GLU A 57 9.65 14.14 -6.30
C GLU A 57 9.61 14.97 -7.60
N GLN A 58 8.45 15.03 -8.26
CA GLN A 58 8.26 15.82 -9.47
C GLN A 58 8.35 17.33 -9.19
N GLU A 59 7.72 17.81 -8.11
CA GLU A 59 7.81 19.20 -7.66
C GLU A 59 9.25 19.58 -7.36
N HIS A 60 9.98 18.74 -6.62
CA HIS A 60 11.39 18.97 -6.31
C HIS A 60 12.25 19.04 -7.58
N LYS A 61 12.08 18.10 -8.53
CA LYS A 61 12.78 18.12 -9.82
C LYS A 61 12.45 19.37 -10.64
N SER A 62 11.18 19.78 -10.67
CA SER A 62 10.74 21.00 -11.36
C SER A 62 11.37 22.25 -10.74
N MET A 63 11.41 22.34 -9.42
CA MET A 63 12.05 23.43 -8.68
C MET A 63 13.54 23.54 -9.01
N LEU A 64 14.27 22.43 -8.96
CA LEU A 64 15.70 22.39 -9.31
C LEU A 64 15.94 22.81 -10.77
N SER A 65 15.08 22.35 -11.68
CA SER A 65 15.12 22.72 -13.09
C SER A 65 14.90 24.23 -13.30
N GLN A 66 13.97 24.84 -12.55
CA GLN A 66 13.70 26.28 -12.59
C GLN A 66 14.88 27.09 -12.03
N LEU A 67 15.50 26.64 -10.94
CA LEU A 67 16.67 27.30 -10.35
C LEU A 67 17.87 27.31 -11.30
N ASN A 68 18.12 26.19 -11.97
CA ASN A 68 19.21 26.09 -12.96
C ASN A 68 18.98 27.02 -14.17
N ARG A 69 17.73 27.21 -14.61
CA ARG A 69 17.40 28.16 -15.69
C ARG A 69 17.58 29.63 -15.30
N ARG A 70 17.35 30.00 -14.03
CA ARG A 70 17.51 31.39 -13.56
C ARG A 70 18.97 31.79 -13.33
N ARG A 71 19.90 30.82 -13.31
CA ARG A 71 21.34 31.05 -13.09
C ARG A 71 22.13 31.21 -14.41
N MET A 72 21.52 30.97 -15.56
CA MET A 72 22.06 31.29 -16.89
C MET A 72 21.55 32.65 -17.34
#